data_AF-A0A4Y2M147-F1
#
_entry.id   AF-A0A4Y2M147-F1
#
_cell.length_a   1.000
_cell.length_b   1.000
_cell.length_c   1.000
_cell.angle_alpha   90.00
_cell.angle_beta   90.00
_cell.angle_gamma   90.00
#
_symmetry.space_group_name_H-M   'P 1'
#
loop_
_entity.id
_entity.type
_entity.pdbx_description
1 polymer ?
#
loop_
_entity_poly.entity_id
_entity_poly.type
_entity_poly.pdbx_seq_one_letter_code
_entity_poly.pdbx_strand_id
1 'polypeptide(L)'
;MLFHATASDIDSAIMTCMKKANLPIKKLLMLGSDGPNVNNAVFKIFDHRLKSEVGEGLVNVGTCNLHIAHNAFGEGLQLDAFASIIDFLEDIDIWFRKYPSRKEDLIISSQCVDEEVVCNTLRYVSNRWLSVVPFCQRILKMYPALKQHFLVDLVGNKSDLIKTERFKCIRSALKSHLTPAYLHFLVSVGKIFDNFLRFLQSDKILIHLLYDEISNIVRKLLFRFISMESCQEKKDEDLLEIPLKSIMEKENLKYLDVGHEANKMLSSIEAAAKRCFKLDAQNFYFSVTSYLLKKLPLKNQLLKSIQVLHPVARKEPVNKIIGVVKRLTKMLSRCVQQEEMDKILDEWRICF
;
A
#
# COMPACT_ATOMS: atom_id res chain seq x y z
N MET A 1 -9.88 -5.16 33.66
CA MET A 1 -9.08 -3.98 33.31
C MET A 1 -8.43 -4.21 31.95
N LEU A 2 -8.66 -3.32 30.99
CA LEU A 2 -7.93 -3.31 29.72
C LEU A 2 -6.63 -2.54 29.98
N PHE A 3 -5.51 -3.24 30.14
CA PHE A 3 -4.20 -2.59 30.29
C PHE A 3 -3.60 -2.31 28.90
N HIS A 4 -3.04 -1.13 28.70
CA HIS A 4 -2.24 -0.83 27.52
C HIS A 4 -0.87 -1.49 27.64
N ALA A 5 -0.48 -2.30 26.66
CA ALA A 5 0.87 -2.85 26.59
C ALA A 5 1.88 -1.72 26.32
N THR A 6 2.86 -1.57 27.21
CA THR A 6 3.95 -0.61 27.09
C THR A 6 5.15 -1.22 26.35
N ALA A 7 6.11 -0.39 25.96
CA ALA A 7 7.36 -0.89 25.37
C ALA A 7 8.15 -1.78 26.36
N SER A 8 8.03 -1.52 27.66
CA SER A 8 8.66 -2.32 28.72
C SER A 8 8.03 -3.72 28.81
N ASP A 9 6.72 -3.83 28.65
CA ASP A 9 6.01 -5.11 28.66
C ASP A 9 6.45 -5.96 27.46
N ILE A 10 6.55 -5.35 26.27
CA ILE A 10 7.00 -6.04 25.06
C ILE A 10 8.48 -6.43 25.16
N ASP A 11 9.36 -5.55 25.64
CA ASP A 11 10.77 -5.88 25.89
C ASP A 11 10.91 -7.08 26.82
N SER A 12 10.19 -7.06 27.95
CA SER A 12 10.19 -8.15 28.93
C SER A 12 9.72 -9.48 28.31
N ALA A 13 8.67 -9.43 27.49
CA ALA A 13 8.16 -10.60 26.78
C ALA A 13 9.17 -11.15 25.76
N ILE A 14 9.80 -10.29 24.94
CA ILE A 14 10.81 -10.71 23.96
C ILE A 14 12.01 -11.33 24.67
N MET A 15 12.54 -10.68 25.72
CA MET A 15 13.69 -11.19 26.47
C MET A 15 13.39 -12.53 27.15
N THR A 16 12.17 -12.69 27.68
CA THR A 16 11.71 -13.97 28.24
C THR A 16 11.70 -15.06 27.16
N CYS A 17 11.20 -14.76 25.96
CA CYS A 17 11.19 -15.69 24.84
C CYS A 17 12.60 -16.06 24.37
N MET A 18 13.49 -15.07 24.21
CA MET A 18 14.89 -15.29 23.83
C MET A 18 15.62 -16.16 24.86
N LYS A 19 15.42 -15.91 26.16
CA LYS A 19 15.99 -16.72 27.24
C LYS A 19 15.48 -18.16 27.20
N LYS A 20 14.17 -18.36 27.04
CA LYS A 20 13.57 -19.71 26.90
C LYS A 20 14.09 -20.46 25.68
N ALA A 21 14.36 -19.76 24.58
CA ALA A 21 14.89 -20.33 23.35
C ALA A 21 16.43 -20.44 23.33
N ASN A 22 17.14 -20.10 24.42
CA ASN A 22 18.60 -20.05 24.48
C ASN A 22 19.23 -19.18 23.35
N LEU A 23 18.55 -18.11 22.95
CA LEU A 23 19.04 -17.18 21.92
C LEU A 23 19.86 -16.06 22.56
N PRO A 24 21.18 -16.01 22.31
CA PRO A 24 22.03 -14.98 22.89
C PRO A 24 21.79 -13.63 22.19
N ILE A 25 21.53 -12.58 22.97
CA ILE A 25 21.24 -11.25 22.43
C ILE A 25 22.38 -10.69 21.57
N LYS A 26 23.64 -10.97 21.87
CA LYS A 26 24.80 -10.59 21.04
C LYS A 26 24.71 -11.06 19.57
N LYS A 27 23.92 -12.11 19.28
CA LYS A 27 23.66 -12.60 17.91
C LYS A 27 22.42 -11.99 17.25
N LEU A 28 21.67 -11.12 17.94
CA LEU A 28 20.50 -10.44 17.39
C LEU A 28 20.94 -9.38 16.38
N LEU A 29 20.60 -9.58 15.11
CA LEU A 29 21.01 -8.69 14.03
C LEU A 29 20.04 -7.51 13.84
N MET A 30 18.74 -7.80 13.80
CA MET A 30 17.68 -6.86 13.45
C MET A 30 16.40 -7.19 14.23
N LEU A 31 15.58 -6.17 14.50
CA LEU A 31 14.18 -6.32 14.89
C LEU A 31 13.29 -5.66 13.85
N GLY A 32 12.38 -6.44 13.25
CA GLY A 32 11.35 -5.95 12.34
C GLY A 32 10.02 -5.80 13.05
N SER A 33 9.35 -4.66 12.86
CA SER A 33 8.02 -4.37 13.43
C SER A 33 7.26 -3.37 12.55
N ASP A 34 5.97 -3.19 12.81
CA ASP A 34 5.19 -2.10 12.24
C ASP A 34 5.55 -0.74 12.90
N GLY A 35 4.97 0.34 12.37
CA GLY A 35 5.34 1.72 12.72
C GLY A 35 4.79 2.39 13.99
N PRO A 36 3.93 1.80 14.86
CA PRO A 36 3.49 2.45 16.09
C PRO A 36 4.63 2.88 17.02
N ASN A 37 4.41 3.95 17.78
CA ASN A 37 5.41 4.53 18.68
C ASN A 37 5.96 3.53 19.72
N VAL A 38 5.11 2.63 20.22
CA VAL A 38 5.51 1.59 21.17
C VAL A 38 6.57 0.67 20.56
N ASN A 39 6.40 0.24 19.31
CA ASN A 39 7.34 -0.64 18.64
C ASN A 39 8.65 0.07 18.24
N ASN A 40 8.57 1.35 17.89
CA ASN A 40 9.75 2.19 17.72
C ASN A 40 10.54 2.35 19.04
N ALA A 41 9.86 2.43 20.18
CA ALA A 41 10.50 2.46 21.50
C ALA A 41 11.19 1.14 21.84
N VAL A 42 10.55 0.00 21.56
CA VAL A 42 11.17 -1.34 21.70
C VAL A 42 12.44 -1.45 20.86
N PHE A 43 12.41 -1.02 19.59
CA PHE A 43 13.61 -1.00 18.75
C PHE A 43 14.76 -0.22 19.41
N LYS A 44 14.49 0.98 19.94
CA LYS A 44 15.50 1.81 20.62
C LYS A 44 16.07 1.14 21.87
N ILE A 45 15.23 0.44 22.65
CA ILE A 45 15.68 -0.31 23.85
C ILE A 45 16.68 -1.39 23.45
N PHE A 46 16.36 -2.21 22.44
CA PHE A 46 17.25 -3.27 21.98
C PHE A 46 18.49 -2.74 21.26
N ASP A 47 18.37 -1.65 20.50
CA ASP A 47 19.51 -0.98 19.85
C ASP A 47 20.50 -0.46 20.89
N HIS A 48 20.02 0.18 21.96
CA HIS A 48 20.87 0.62 23.08
C HIS A 48 21.51 -0.58 23.78
N ARG A 49 20.74 -1.62 24.09
CA ARG A 49 21.24 -2.84 24.76
C ARG A 49 22.36 -3.51 23.96
N LEU A 50 22.19 -3.64 22.64
CA LEU A 50 23.23 -4.19 21.76
C LEU A 50 24.48 -3.32 21.70
N LYS A 51 24.33 -1.99 21.58
CA LYS A 51 25.47 -1.07 21.63
C LYS A 51 26.28 -1.23 22.91
N SER A 52 25.61 -1.41 24.06
CA SER A 52 26.28 -1.63 25.34
C SER A 52 27.00 -2.99 25.44
N GLU A 53 26.45 -4.04 24.83
CA GLU A 53 27.01 -5.40 24.95
C GLU A 53 28.08 -5.74 23.92
N VAL A 54 27.96 -5.25 22.68
CA VAL A 54 28.83 -5.62 21.56
C VAL A 54 29.39 -4.42 20.79
N GLY A 55 29.18 -3.20 21.26
CA GLY A 55 29.71 -1.97 20.64
C GLY A 55 28.95 -1.49 19.40
N GLU A 56 28.00 -2.27 18.90
CA GLU A 56 27.26 -2.01 17.66
C GLU A 56 25.75 -2.23 17.85
N GLY A 57 24.94 -1.46 17.15
CA GLY A 57 23.47 -1.48 17.26
C GLY A 57 22.76 -2.52 16.40
N LEU A 58 21.44 -2.37 16.31
CA LEU A 58 20.60 -3.14 15.40
C LEU A 58 20.82 -2.67 13.95
N VAL A 59 20.80 -3.62 13.02
CA VAL A 59 20.67 -3.33 11.60
C VAL A 59 19.28 -2.74 11.35
N ASN A 60 19.22 -1.49 10.90
CA ASN A 60 17.99 -0.75 10.70
C ASN A 60 17.55 -0.72 9.23
N VAL A 61 16.54 -1.52 8.90
CA VAL A 61 15.90 -1.54 7.56
C VAL A 61 14.60 -0.71 7.52
N GLY A 62 14.25 -0.03 8.60
CA GLY A 62 12.97 0.67 8.77
C GLY A 62 11.86 -0.22 9.33
N THR A 63 10.66 0.36 9.40
CA THR A 63 9.44 -0.33 9.84
C THR A 63 8.79 -1.06 8.67
N CYS A 64 7.75 -1.83 8.96
CA CYS A 64 7.06 -2.65 7.97
C CYS A 64 6.50 -1.83 6.79
N ASN A 65 7.12 -1.97 5.62
CA ASN A 65 6.68 -1.30 4.38
C ASN A 65 5.28 -1.69 3.93
N LEU A 66 4.80 -2.89 4.32
CA LEU A 66 3.44 -3.34 4.00
C LEU A 66 2.40 -2.46 4.70
N HIS A 67 2.64 -2.14 5.97
CA HIS A 67 1.78 -1.22 6.72
C HIS A 67 1.88 0.20 6.18
N ILE A 68 3.07 0.65 5.74
CA ILE A 68 3.22 1.96 5.09
C ILE A 68 2.40 2.03 3.80
N ALA A 69 2.44 1.00 2.96
CA ALA A 69 1.69 0.93 1.71
C ALA A 69 0.18 0.88 1.94
N HIS A 70 -0.28 0.06 2.89
CA HIS A 70 -1.67 0.07 3.32
C HIS A 70 -2.07 1.46 3.77
N ASN A 71 -1.28 2.06 4.67
CA ASN A 71 -1.58 3.35 5.25
C ASN A 71 -1.67 4.46 4.20
N ALA A 72 -0.71 4.51 3.28
CA ALA A 72 -0.72 5.45 2.19
C ALA A 72 -2.01 5.39 1.37
N PHE A 73 -2.49 4.20 1.04
CA PHE A 73 -3.72 4.06 0.27
C PHE A 73 -4.94 4.63 1.00
N GLY A 74 -5.02 4.48 2.33
CA GLY A 74 -6.14 5.03 3.09
C GLY A 74 -6.11 6.54 3.29
N GLU A 75 -4.95 7.19 3.21
CA GLU A 75 -4.89 8.66 3.13
C GLU A 75 -5.64 9.17 1.89
N GLY A 76 -5.67 8.37 0.81
CA GLY A 76 -6.51 8.66 -0.35
C GLY A 76 -7.99 8.34 -0.11
N LEU A 77 -8.30 7.24 0.58
CA LEU A 77 -9.68 6.84 0.87
C LEU A 77 -10.42 7.80 1.83
N GLN A 78 -9.68 8.51 2.69
CA GLN A 78 -10.23 9.45 3.66
C GLN A 78 -10.63 10.81 3.05
N LEU A 79 -10.27 11.09 1.79
CA LEU A 79 -10.70 12.29 1.09
C LEU A 79 -12.22 12.24 0.86
N ASP A 80 -12.92 13.38 1.01
CA ASP A 80 -14.40 13.45 1.02
C ASP A 80 -15.09 12.69 -0.12
N ALA A 81 -14.59 12.83 -1.35
CA ALA A 81 -15.14 12.14 -2.53
C ALA A 81 -15.04 10.61 -2.42
N PHE A 82 -13.97 10.10 -1.80
CA PHE A 82 -13.73 8.68 -1.61
C PHE A 82 -14.37 8.16 -0.33
N ALA A 83 -14.48 8.96 0.73
CA ALA A 83 -15.20 8.63 1.94
C ALA A 83 -16.66 8.26 1.62
N SER A 84 -17.32 9.04 0.75
CA SER A 84 -18.68 8.73 0.27
C SER A 84 -18.77 7.39 -0.48
N ILE A 85 -17.72 7.01 -1.21
CA ILE A 85 -17.64 5.71 -1.89
C ILE A 85 -17.41 4.59 -0.87
N ILE A 86 -16.59 4.82 0.15
CA ILE A 86 -16.39 3.86 1.24
C ILE A 86 -17.68 3.63 2.02
N ASP A 87 -18.43 4.70 2.35
CA ASP A 87 -19.72 4.59 3.02
C ASP A 87 -20.70 3.74 2.21
N PHE A 88 -20.76 3.96 0.88
CA PHE A 88 -21.54 3.11 -0.03
C PHE A 88 -21.12 1.64 0.04
N LEU A 89 -19.82 1.36 0.01
CA LEU A 89 -19.27 -0.01 0.07
C LEU A 89 -19.57 -0.68 1.41
N GLU A 90 -19.40 0.04 2.52
CA GLU A 90 -19.71 -0.43 3.87
C GLU A 90 -21.21 -0.72 4.04
N ASP A 91 -22.06 0.15 3.54
CA ASP A 91 -23.51 -0.04 3.61
C ASP A 91 -23.96 -1.25 2.79
N ILE A 92 -23.35 -1.52 1.64
CA ILE A 92 -23.59 -2.74 0.87
C ILE A 92 -23.14 -3.99 1.66
N ASP A 93 -21.94 -4.01 2.24
CA ASP A 93 -21.49 -5.13 3.10
C ASP A 93 -22.49 -5.37 4.23
N ILE A 94 -22.82 -4.34 5.01
CA ILE A 94 -23.72 -4.45 6.16
C ILE A 94 -25.10 -4.92 5.72
N TRP A 95 -25.62 -4.43 4.58
CA TRP A 95 -26.92 -4.80 4.06
C TRP A 95 -27.05 -6.30 3.82
N PHE A 96 -26.08 -6.91 3.13
CA PHE A 96 -26.11 -8.32 2.77
C PHE A 96 -25.53 -9.25 3.83
N ARG A 97 -24.58 -8.79 4.65
CA ARG A 97 -23.96 -9.59 5.70
C ARG A 97 -24.89 -9.85 6.87
N LYS A 98 -25.73 -8.87 7.23
CA LYS A 98 -26.67 -9.03 8.37
C LYS A 98 -27.84 -9.96 8.06
N TYR A 99 -28.24 -10.08 6.79
CA TYR A 99 -29.44 -10.81 6.40
C TYR A 99 -29.17 -11.64 5.14
N PRO A 100 -28.87 -12.94 5.27
CA PRO A 100 -28.61 -13.83 4.14
C PRO A 100 -29.75 -13.87 3.11
N SER A 101 -31.01 -13.78 3.55
CA SER A 101 -32.18 -13.74 2.65
C SER A 101 -32.11 -12.61 1.62
N ARG A 102 -31.46 -11.48 1.94
CA ARG A 102 -31.31 -10.38 0.98
C ARG A 102 -30.37 -10.72 -0.17
N LYS A 103 -29.42 -11.64 0.04
CA LYS A 103 -28.57 -12.15 -1.03
C LYS A 103 -29.39 -13.02 -1.98
N GLU A 104 -30.25 -13.86 -1.43
CA GLU A 104 -31.18 -14.69 -2.20
C GLU A 104 -32.14 -13.82 -3.02
N ASP A 105 -32.72 -12.77 -2.42
CA ASP A 105 -33.54 -11.80 -3.14
C ASP A 105 -32.79 -11.15 -4.32
N LEU A 106 -31.50 -10.83 -4.15
CA LEU A 106 -30.66 -10.26 -5.21
C LEU A 106 -30.38 -11.25 -6.36
N ILE A 107 -30.15 -12.52 -6.03
CA ILE A 107 -29.92 -13.58 -7.01
C ILE A 107 -31.19 -13.82 -7.82
N ILE A 108 -32.34 -13.99 -7.14
CA ILE A 108 -33.64 -14.26 -7.77
C ILE A 108 -34.05 -13.10 -8.69
N SER A 109 -33.92 -11.87 -8.21
CA SER A 109 -34.35 -10.68 -8.95
C SER A 109 -33.53 -10.39 -10.20
N SER A 110 -32.23 -10.65 -10.16
CA SER A 110 -31.36 -10.17 -11.23
C SER A 110 -31.22 -11.11 -12.42
N GLN A 111 -31.37 -12.43 -12.25
CA GLN A 111 -31.16 -13.49 -13.28
C GLN A 111 -29.84 -13.38 -14.08
N CYS A 112 -28.96 -12.43 -13.74
CA CYS A 112 -27.82 -11.99 -14.54
C CYS A 112 -26.51 -11.99 -13.74
N VAL A 113 -26.54 -12.44 -12.48
CA VAL A 113 -25.35 -12.49 -11.62
C VAL A 113 -25.15 -13.90 -11.11
N ASP A 114 -23.91 -14.37 -11.27
CA ASP A 114 -23.44 -15.63 -10.74
C ASP A 114 -23.57 -15.66 -9.21
N GLU A 115 -24.25 -16.67 -8.70
CA GLU A 115 -24.45 -16.92 -7.27
C GLU A 115 -23.12 -16.91 -6.51
N GLU A 116 -22.04 -17.45 -7.10
CA GLU A 116 -20.72 -17.48 -6.47
C GLU A 116 -20.20 -16.05 -6.19
N VAL A 117 -20.48 -15.09 -7.09
CA VAL A 117 -20.06 -13.69 -6.94
C VAL A 117 -20.80 -13.00 -5.78
N VAL A 118 -22.07 -13.35 -5.55
CA VAL A 118 -22.90 -12.81 -4.46
C VAL A 118 -22.58 -13.46 -3.11
N CYS A 119 -22.39 -14.78 -3.13
CA CYS A 119 -22.26 -15.60 -1.93
C CYS A 119 -20.86 -15.54 -1.32
N ASN A 120 -19.81 -15.47 -2.14
CA ASN A 120 -18.45 -15.32 -1.62
C ASN A 120 -18.28 -13.95 -0.96
N THR A 121 -18.26 -13.97 0.38
CA THR A 121 -17.67 -12.99 1.31
C THR A 121 -17.61 -11.55 0.80
N LEU A 122 -18.76 -10.87 0.73
CA LEU A 122 -18.88 -9.40 0.60
C LEU A 122 -18.32 -8.65 1.83
N ARG A 123 -17.26 -9.15 2.46
CA ARG A 123 -16.71 -8.54 3.67
C ARG A 123 -15.74 -7.43 3.28
N TYR A 124 -16.18 -6.20 3.48
CA TYR A 124 -15.27 -5.06 3.51
C TYR A 124 -14.56 -5.00 4.87
N VAL A 125 -13.26 -4.68 4.86
CA VAL A 125 -12.43 -4.58 6.06
C VAL A 125 -11.80 -3.19 6.13
N SER A 126 -12.43 -2.31 6.90
CA SER A 126 -12.09 -0.88 6.97
C SER A 126 -10.69 -0.58 7.50
N ASN A 127 -10.06 -1.51 8.25
CA ASN A 127 -8.68 -1.37 8.72
C ASN A 127 -7.63 -2.04 7.81
N ARG A 128 -8.05 -2.63 6.68
CA ARG A 128 -7.16 -3.15 5.62
C ARG A 128 -7.47 -2.41 4.34
N TRP A 129 -6.97 -1.19 4.20
CA TRP A 129 -7.40 -0.25 3.15
C TRP A 129 -7.29 -0.79 1.72
N LEU A 130 -6.31 -1.66 1.42
CA LEU A 130 -6.20 -2.29 0.09
C LEU A 130 -7.20 -3.44 -0.14
N SER A 131 -7.88 -3.94 0.89
CA SER A 131 -9.01 -4.89 0.75
C SER A 131 -10.22 -4.26 0.05
N VAL A 132 -10.28 -2.93 -0.08
CA VAL A 132 -11.29 -2.24 -0.88
C VAL A 132 -11.23 -2.66 -2.36
N VAL A 133 -10.05 -2.97 -2.89
CA VAL A 133 -9.84 -3.26 -4.31
C VAL A 133 -10.62 -4.51 -4.77
N PRO A 134 -10.45 -5.69 -4.15
CA PRO A 134 -11.25 -6.86 -4.51
C PRO A 134 -12.74 -6.65 -4.23
N PHE A 135 -13.09 -5.82 -3.25
CA PHE A 135 -14.50 -5.49 -2.98
C PHE A 135 -15.11 -4.64 -4.10
N CYS A 136 -14.44 -3.58 -4.54
CA CYS A 136 -14.85 -2.78 -5.71
C CYS A 136 -15.02 -3.64 -6.97
N GLN A 137 -14.11 -4.59 -7.22
CA GLN A 137 -14.22 -5.51 -8.36
C GLN A 137 -15.48 -6.37 -8.29
N ARG A 138 -15.86 -6.85 -7.11
CA ARG A 138 -17.10 -7.63 -6.92
C ARG A 138 -18.34 -6.75 -7.11
N ILE A 139 -18.35 -5.56 -6.51
CA ILE A 139 -19.45 -4.60 -6.68
C ILE A 139 -19.65 -4.24 -8.16
N LEU A 140 -18.57 -4.05 -8.92
CA LEU A 140 -18.65 -3.79 -10.36
C LEU A 140 -19.26 -4.96 -11.13
N LYS A 141 -18.94 -6.22 -10.78
CA LYS A 141 -19.57 -7.41 -11.38
C LYS A 141 -21.07 -7.50 -11.04
N MET A 142 -21.44 -7.13 -9.82
CA MET A 142 -22.83 -7.17 -9.34
C MET A 142 -23.63 -5.91 -9.69
N TYR A 143 -23.01 -4.90 -10.30
CA TYR A 143 -23.59 -3.57 -10.43
C TYR A 143 -24.96 -3.53 -11.14
N PRO A 144 -25.20 -4.31 -12.23
CA PRO A 144 -26.52 -4.39 -12.85
C PRO A 144 -27.59 -4.95 -11.92
N ALA A 145 -27.29 -6.04 -11.18
CA ALA A 145 -28.20 -6.62 -10.20
C ALA A 145 -28.50 -5.66 -9.06
N LEU A 146 -27.47 -4.97 -8.55
CA LEU A 146 -27.64 -3.97 -7.49
C LEU A 146 -28.57 -2.84 -7.96
N LYS A 147 -28.43 -2.38 -9.21
CA LYS A 147 -29.35 -1.39 -9.80
C LYS A 147 -30.77 -1.91 -9.88
N GLN A 148 -30.99 -3.13 -10.39
CA GLN A 148 -32.31 -3.73 -10.47
C GLN A 148 -32.95 -3.81 -9.07
N HIS A 149 -32.23 -4.39 -8.11
CA HIS A 149 -32.72 -4.61 -6.75
C HIS A 149 -33.06 -3.31 -6.00
N PHE A 150 -32.13 -2.35 -5.96
CA PHE A 150 -32.31 -1.13 -5.16
C PHE A 150 -33.10 -0.02 -5.85
N LEU A 151 -33.12 0.02 -7.19
CA LEU A 151 -33.81 1.07 -7.94
C LEU A 151 -35.21 0.66 -8.41
N VAL A 152 -35.45 -0.64 -8.62
CA VAL A 152 -36.71 -1.17 -9.15
C VAL A 152 -37.43 -2.01 -8.10
N ASP A 153 -36.86 -3.15 -7.68
CA ASP A 153 -37.61 -4.17 -6.96
C ASP A 153 -38.05 -3.72 -5.56
N LEU A 154 -37.11 -3.21 -4.74
CA LEU A 154 -37.42 -2.73 -3.40
C LEU A 154 -38.40 -1.55 -3.40
N VAL A 155 -38.37 -0.75 -4.46
CA VAL A 155 -39.24 0.42 -4.64
C VAL A 155 -40.64 -0.01 -5.08
N GLY A 156 -40.72 -0.90 -6.07
CA GLY A 156 -41.97 -1.45 -6.59
C GLY A 156 -42.74 -2.23 -5.52
N ASN A 157 -42.03 -3.00 -4.70
CA ASN A 157 -42.60 -3.76 -3.60
C ASN A 157 -42.96 -2.93 -2.36
N LYS A 158 -42.75 -1.60 -2.40
CA LYS A 158 -43.02 -0.67 -1.28
C LYS A 158 -42.43 -1.14 0.05
N SER A 159 -41.25 -1.76 0.01
CA SER A 159 -40.61 -2.33 1.19
C SER A 159 -40.37 -1.26 2.26
N ASP A 160 -40.64 -1.54 3.54
CA ASP A 160 -40.31 -0.61 4.63
C ASP A 160 -38.81 -0.30 4.72
N LEU A 161 -37.97 -1.17 4.15
CA LEU A 161 -36.52 -0.97 4.07
C LEU A 161 -36.13 0.29 3.30
N ILE A 162 -36.99 0.79 2.40
CA ILE A 162 -36.72 2.01 1.63
C ILE A 162 -36.62 3.28 2.50
N LYS A 163 -37.17 3.21 3.73
CA LYS A 163 -37.16 4.32 4.69
C LYS A 163 -35.80 4.43 5.41
N THR A 164 -34.99 3.38 5.40
CA THR A 164 -33.72 3.35 6.14
C THR A 164 -32.67 4.24 5.49
N GLU A 165 -31.85 4.92 6.30
CA GLU A 165 -30.75 5.76 5.80
C GLU A 165 -29.76 4.98 4.95
N ARG A 166 -29.46 3.73 5.34
CA ARG A 166 -28.62 2.81 4.56
C ARG A 166 -29.16 2.60 3.14
N PHE A 167 -30.45 2.35 3.00
CA PHE A 167 -31.05 2.21 1.67
C PHE A 167 -30.94 3.50 0.87
N LYS A 168 -31.19 4.66 1.48
CA LYS A 168 -31.09 5.97 0.82
C LYS A 168 -29.67 6.24 0.33
N CYS A 169 -28.66 5.95 1.15
CA CYS A 169 -27.24 6.04 0.82
C CYS A 169 -26.90 5.16 -0.39
N ILE A 170 -27.21 3.85 -0.32
CA ILE A 170 -26.98 2.89 -1.42
C ILE A 170 -27.67 3.36 -2.70
N ARG A 171 -28.95 3.74 -2.60
CA ARG A 171 -29.75 4.18 -3.74
C ARG A 171 -29.20 5.45 -4.38
N SER A 172 -28.70 6.39 -3.58
CA SER A 172 -28.08 7.61 -4.08
C SER A 172 -26.81 7.30 -4.90
N ALA A 173 -25.92 6.46 -4.35
CA ALA A 173 -24.71 6.04 -5.05
C ALA A 173 -25.02 5.27 -6.35
N LEU A 174 -26.02 4.37 -6.35
CA LEU A 174 -26.40 3.62 -7.56
C LEU A 174 -27.04 4.49 -8.65
N LYS A 175 -27.65 5.64 -8.29
CA LYS A 175 -28.17 6.61 -9.25
C LYS A 175 -27.06 7.48 -9.87
N SER A 176 -25.96 7.69 -9.16
CA SER A 176 -24.85 8.51 -9.64
C SER A 176 -24.13 7.84 -10.80
N HIS A 177 -23.96 8.58 -11.90
CA HIS A 177 -23.15 8.13 -13.04
C HIS A 177 -21.64 8.14 -12.73
N LEU A 178 -21.20 8.81 -11.65
CA LEU A 178 -19.80 8.86 -11.24
C LEU A 178 -19.37 7.66 -10.39
N THR A 179 -20.28 7.00 -9.69
CA THR A 179 -19.93 5.89 -8.78
C THR A 179 -19.13 4.78 -9.49
N PRO A 180 -19.53 4.28 -10.68
CA PRO A 180 -18.71 3.32 -11.43
C PRO A 180 -17.31 3.84 -11.77
N ALA A 181 -17.17 5.13 -12.09
CA ALA A 181 -15.89 5.74 -12.40
C ALA A 181 -14.94 5.74 -11.18
N TYR A 182 -15.45 6.08 -9.98
CA TYR A 182 -14.66 6.00 -8.75
C TYR A 182 -14.28 4.55 -8.39
N LEU A 183 -15.19 3.59 -8.53
CA LEU A 183 -14.88 2.18 -8.30
C LEU A 183 -13.79 1.68 -9.26
N HIS A 184 -13.90 1.98 -10.55
CA HIS A 184 -12.87 1.62 -11.52
C HIS A 184 -11.54 2.32 -11.29
N PHE A 185 -11.56 3.57 -10.82
CA PHE A 185 -10.35 4.29 -10.43
C PHE A 185 -9.67 3.62 -9.23
N LEU A 186 -10.40 3.30 -8.15
CA LEU A 186 -9.86 2.59 -6.99
C LEU A 186 -9.26 1.24 -7.39
N VAL A 187 -9.89 0.51 -8.31
CA VAL A 187 -9.35 -0.73 -8.87
C VAL A 187 -8.07 -0.47 -9.68
N SER A 188 -8.03 0.59 -10.48
CA SER A 188 -6.86 0.96 -11.28
C SER A 188 -5.65 1.30 -10.39
N VAL A 189 -5.85 2.15 -9.37
CA VAL A 189 -4.78 2.53 -8.45
C VAL A 189 -4.36 1.35 -7.59
N GLY A 190 -5.32 0.54 -7.12
CA GLY A 190 -5.05 -0.68 -6.36
C GLY A 190 -4.08 -1.63 -7.06
N LYS A 191 -4.22 -1.80 -8.37
CA LYS A 191 -3.32 -2.65 -9.18
C LYS A 191 -1.86 -2.18 -9.18
N ILE A 192 -1.60 -0.90 -8.91
CA ILE A 192 -0.23 -0.38 -8.77
C ILE A 192 0.44 -0.98 -7.53
N PHE A 193 -0.34 -1.23 -6.47
CA PHE A 193 0.13 -1.81 -5.21
C PHE A 193 0.29 -3.34 -5.28
N ASP A 194 -0.47 -4.04 -6.12
CA ASP A 194 -0.52 -5.52 -6.14
C ASP A 194 0.86 -6.18 -6.18
N ASN A 195 1.76 -5.74 -7.07
CA ASN A 195 3.11 -6.31 -7.16
C ASN A 195 3.93 -6.04 -5.90
N PHE A 196 3.84 -4.83 -5.36
CA PHE A 196 4.56 -4.44 -4.14
C PHE A 196 4.06 -5.22 -2.92
N LEU A 197 2.75 -5.45 -2.81
CA LEU A 197 2.17 -6.26 -1.74
C LEU A 197 2.61 -7.72 -1.84
N ARG A 198 2.48 -8.32 -3.03
CA ARG A 198 2.93 -9.70 -3.28
C ARG A 198 4.42 -9.88 -2.99
N PHE A 199 5.23 -8.88 -3.35
CA PHE A 199 6.65 -8.84 -3.04
C PHE A 199 6.89 -8.85 -1.52
N LEU A 200 6.23 -7.99 -0.76
CA LEU A 200 6.40 -7.88 0.69
C LEU A 200 5.80 -9.05 1.48
N GLN A 201 4.82 -9.75 0.92
CA GLN A 201 4.14 -10.90 1.53
C GLN A 201 4.73 -12.24 1.09
N SER A 202 5.75 -12.23 0.23
CA SER A 202 6.49 -13.41 -0.19
C SER A 202 7.28 -14.01 0.97
N ASP A 203 7.42 -15.34 0.97
CA ASP A 203 8.28 -16.11 1.89
C ASP A 203 9.76 -16.15 1.43
N LYS A 204 10.03 -15.72 0.19
CA LYS A 204 11.39 -15.63 -0.38
C LYS A 204 12.24 -14.52 0.25
N ILE A 205 13.55 -14.71 0.26
CA ILE A 205 14.54 -13.72 0.71
C ILE A 205 14.79 -12.69 -0.41
N LEU A 206 14.13 -11.54 -0.33
CA LEU A 206 14.12 -10.53 -1.41
C LEU A 206 14.64 -9.14 -0.98
N ILE A 207 15.33 -9.02 0.16
CA ILE A 207 15.79 -7.72 0.70
C ILE A 207 16.66 -6.92 -0.30
N HIS A 208 17.40 -7.60 -1.17
CA HIS A 208 18.23 -7.00 -2.20
C HIS A 208 17.45 -6.36 -3.36
N LEU A 209 16.14 -6.60 -3.46
CA LEU A 209 15.22 -5.95 -4.40
C LEU A 209 14.34 -4.90 -3.73
N LEU A 210 14.37 -4.82 -2.39
CA LEU A 210 13.41 -4.00 -1.65
C LEU A 210 13.51 -2.52 -1.99
N TYR A 211 14.73 -1.99 -2.16
CA TYR A 211 14.91 -0.58 -2.53
C TYR A 211 14.32 -0.26 -3.91
N ASP A 212 14.56 -1.11 -4.91
CA ASP A 212 13.99 -0.96 -6.25
C ASP A 212 12.46 -0.99 -6.21
N GLU A 213 11.88 -1.94 -5.49
CA GLU A 213 10.42 -2.07 -5.38
C GLU A 213 9.79 -0.86 -4.69
N ILE A 214 10.46 -0.29 -3.68
CA ILE A 214 10.05 0.95 -3.00
C ILE A 214 10.11 2.14 -3.98
N SER A 215 11.19 2.29 -4.75
CA SER A 215 11.31 3.34 -5.77
C SER A 215 10.25 3.18 -6.87
N ASN A 216 10.02 1.95 -7.32
CA ASN A 216 9.12 1.61 -8.41
C ASN A 216 7.66 1.93 -8.09
N ILE A 217 7.17 1.62 -6.88
CA ILE A 217 5.79 1.95 -6.52
C ILE A 217 5.56 3.47 -6.51
N VAL A 218 6.53 4.24 -5.98
CA VAL A 218 6.49 5.70 -5.97
C VAL A 218 6.49 6.24 -7.41
N ARG A 219 7.42 5.79 -8.26
CA ARG A 219 7.49 6.18 -9.67
C ARG A 219 6.19 5.89 -10.43
N LYS A 220 5.63 4.69 -10.27
CA LYS A 220 4.37 4.30 -10.92
C LYS A 220 3.22 5.21 -10.53
N LEU A 221 3.16 5.69 -9.28
CA LEU A 221 2.15 6.65 -8.85
C LEU A 221 2.41 8.04 -9.42
N LEU A 222 3.65 8.54 -9.37
CA LEU A 222 4.03 9.83 -9.93
C LEU A 222 3.64 9.93 -11.41
N PHE A 223 3.94 8.91 -12.22
CA PHE A 223 3.61 8.87 -13.64
C PHE A 223 2.09 8.86 -13.94
N ARG A 224 1.22 8.73 -12.94
CA ARG A 224 -0.24 8.85 -13.13
C ARG A 224 -0.75 10.27 -13.09
N PHE A 225 -0.01 11.22 -12.53
CA PHE A 225 -0.53 12.58 -12.32
C PHE A 225 0.53 13.67 -12.51
N ILE A 226 1.72 13.28 -12.95
CA ILE A 226 2.84 14.17 -13.26
C ILE A 226 3.32 13.85 -14.68
N SER A 227 3.68 14.89 -15.43
CA SER A 227 4.30 14.77 -16.75
C SER A 227 5.58 13.90 -16.71
N MET A 228 5.78 13.10 -17.77
CA MET A 228 6.97 12.25 -17.92
C MET A 228 8.25 13.09 -17.88
N GLU A 229 8.26 14.26 -18.50
CA GLU A 229 9.40 15.19 -18.52
C GLU A 229 9.83 15.61 -17.10
N SER A 230 8.87 15.83 -16.19
CA SER A 230 9.16 16.19 -14.79
C SER A 230 9.72 15.04 -13.95
N CYS A 231 9.70 13.80 -14.45
CA CYS A 231 10.07 12.59 -13.72
C CYS A 231 11.15 11.71 -14.40
N GLN A 232 11.33 11.79 -15.72
CA GLN A 232 12.20 10.89 -16.50
C GLN A 232 13.69 11.07 -16.21
N GLU A 233 14.14 12.30 -15.94
CA GLU A 233 15.56 12.58 -15.71
C GLU A 233 16.00 12.36 -14.25
N LYS A 234 15.05 12.11 -13.35
CA LYS A 234 15.31 12.00 -11.90
C LYS A 234 15.73 10.59 -11.51
N LYS A 235 16.89 10.48 -10.85
CA LYS A 235 17.36 9.24 -10.24
C LYS A 235 16.52 8.91 -9.00
N ASP A 236 16.60 7.68 -8.51
CA ASP A 236 15.84 7.24 -7.32
C ASP A 236 16.09 8.13 -6.11
N GLU A 237 17.31 8.67 -6.03
CA GLU A 237 17.79 9.59 -5.00
C GLU A 237 17.02 10.92 -5.03
N ASP A 238 16.57 11.34 -6.20
CA ASP A 238 15.94 12.63 -6.45
C ASP A 238 14.41 12.56 -6.31
N LEU A 239 13.85 11.36 -6.07
CA LEU A 239 12.40 11.17 -5.87
C LEU A 239 11.87 12.00 -4.71
N LEU A 240 12.68 12.17 -3.67
CA LEU A 240 12.35 12.96 -2.48
C LEU A 240 12.42 14.48 -2.73
N GLU A 241 13.06 14.90 -3.82
CA GLU A 241 13.22 16.29 -4.21
C GLU A 241 12.15 16.75 -5.19
N ILE A 242 11.18 15.88 -5.51
CA ILE A 242 10.06 16.23 -6.37
C ILE A 242 9.15 17.20 -5.60
N PRO A 243 8.98 18.45 -6.07
CA PRO A 243 8.16 19.45 -5.39
C PRO A 243 6.67 19.19 -5.68
N LEU A 244 6.12 18.10 -5.14
CA LEU A 244 4.78 17.61 -5.46
C LEU A 244 3.70 18.69 -5.35
N LYS A 245 3.78 19.56 -4.34
CA LYS A 245 2.82 20.67 -4.17
C LYS A 245 2.84 21.65 -5.34
N SER A 246 4.03 22.09 -5.75
CA SER A 246 4.16 23.02 -6.87
C SER A 246 3.74 22.35 -8.19
N ILE A 247 4.00 21.05 -8.33
CA ILE A 247 3.58 20.28 -9.50
C ILE A 247 2.05 20.17 -9.52
N MET A 248 1.39 19.84 -8.42
CA MET A 248 -0.08 19.81 -8.38
C MET A 248 -0.72 21.14 -8.79
N GLU A 249 -0.18 22.26 -8.31
CA GLU A 249 -0.71 23.60 -8.57
C GLU A 249 -0.52 24.02 -10.04
N LYS A 250 0.55 23.53 -10.69
CA LYS A 250 0.92 23.92 -12.06
C LYS A 250 0.49 22.91 -13.12
N GLU A 251 0.38 21.65 -12.77
CA GLU A 251 0.11 20.59 -13.74
C GLU A 251 -1.35 20.52 -14.13
N ASN A 252 -1.53 20.49 -15.44
CA ASN A 252 -2.82 20.38 -16.07
C ASN A 252 -3.37 18.96 -15.89
N LEU A 253 -4.69 18.84 -15.65
CA LEU A 253 -5.46 17.58 -15.63
C LEU A 253 -5.38 16.76 -16.94
N LYS A 254 -4.63 17.26 -17.93
CA LYS A 254 -4.28 16.58 -19.18
C LYS A 254 -3.38 15.36 -18.96
N TYR A 255 -2.46 15.40 -17.99
CA TYR A 255 -1.52 14.29 -17.72
C TYR A 255 -2.07 13.25 -16.73
N LEU A 256 -3.25 13.51 -16.16
CA LEU A 256 -3.87 12.63 -15.20
C LEU A 256 -4.40 11.35 -15.86
N ASP A 257 -3.80 10.22 -15.50
CA ASP A 257 -4.23 8.89 -15.87
C ASP A 257 -5.02 8.23 -14.72
N VAL A 258 -6.34 8.18 -14.89
CA VAL A 258 -7.29 7.56 -13.96
C VAL A 258 -7.56 6.08 -14.26
N GLY A 259 -6.92 5.52 -15.29
CA GLY A 259 -7.14 4.16 -15.79
C GLY A 259 -8.18 4.06 -16.90
N HIS A 260 -8.04 3.00 -17.71
CA HIS A 260 -8.84 2.77 -18.92
C HIS A 260 -10.35 2.69 -18.64
N GLU A 261 -10.77 1.83 -17.70
CA GLU A 261 -12.20 1.63 -17.41
C GLU A 261 -12.85 2.87 -16.78
N ALA A 262 -12.12 3.61 -15.92
CA ALA A 262 -12.61 4.86 -15.37
C ALA A 262 -12.81 5.90 -16.50
N ASN A 263 -11.84 6.06 -17.40
CA ASN A 263 -11.98 6.93 -18.57
C ASN A 263 -13.15 6.55 -19.48
N LYS A 264 -13.41 5.25 -19.65
CA LYS A 264 -14.58 4.75 -20.39
C LYS A 264 -15.89 5.21 -19.74
N MET A 265 -16.02 5.05 -18.42
CA MET A 265 -17.20 5.53 -17.67
C MET A 265 -17.35 7.05 -17.75
N LEU A 266 -16.23 7.78 -17.69
CA LEU A 266 -16.25 9.21 -17.82
C LEU A 266 -16.76 9.66 -19.19
N SER A 267 -16.53 8.95 -20.30
CA SER A 267 -16.87 9.41 -21.66
C SER A 267 -18.29 10.00 -21.80
N SER A 268 -19.29 9.40 -21.14
CA SER A 268 -20.70 9.78 -21.15
C SER A 268 -21.12 10.80 -20.09
N ILE A 269 -20.18 11.30 -19.26
CA ILE A 269 -20.45 12.25 -18.17
C ILE A 269 -20.26 13.70 -18.65
N GLU A 270 -20.99 14.65 -18.08
CA GLU A 270 -20.84 16.06 -18.40
C GLU A 270 -19.45 16.62 -18.02
N ALA A 271 -19.03 17.70 -18.69
CA ALA A 271 -17.68 18.25 -18.54
C ALA A 271 -17.37 18.75 -17.10
N ALA A 272 -18.35 19.32 -16.41
CA ALA A 272 -18.19 19.82 -15.04
C ALA A 272 -17.94 18.66 -14.06
N ALA A 273 -18.82 17.65 -14.05
CA ALA A 273 -18.66 16.46 -13.22
C ALA A 273 -17.36 15.68 -13.52
N LYS A 274 -16.98 15.56 -14.81
CA LYS A 274 -15.67 15.01 -15.21
C LYS A 274 -14.51 15.76 -14.58
N ARG A 275 -14.57 17.09 -14.56
CA ARG A 275 -13.53 17.94 -13.97
C ARG A 275 -13.43 17.71 -12.45
N CYS A 276 -14.56 17.68 -11.74
CA CYS A 276 -14.57 17.38 -10.30
C CYS A 276 -13.93 16.02 -10.01
N PHE A 277 -14.35 14.96 -10.72
CA PHE A 277 -13.74 13.63 -10.59
C PHE A 277 -12.22 13.64 -10.80
N LYS A 278 -11.74 14.36 -11.82
CA LYS A 278 -10.30 14.46 -12.09
C LYS A 278 -9.54 15.16 -10.96
N LEU A 279 -10.11 16.21 -10.37
CA LEU A 279 -9.51 16.87 -9.20
C LEU A 279 -9.44 15.92 -8.00
N ASP A 280 -10.51 15.16 -7.74
CA ASP A 280 -10.52 14.16 -6.67
C ASP A 280 -9.45 13.07 -6.89
N ALA A 281 -9.35 12.56 -8.11
CA ALA A 281 -8.35 11.56 -8.48
C ALA A 281 -6.90 12.10 -8.38
N GLN A 282 -6.66 13.35 -8.76
CA GLN A 282 -5.37 14.01 -8.59
C GLN A 282 -5.02 14.17 -7.10
N ASN A 283 -5.97 14.60 -6.27
CA ASN A 283 -5.81 14.72 -4.82
C ASN A 283 -5.53 13.37 -4.17
N PHE A 284 -6.20 12.31 -4.64
CA PHE A 284 -5.94 10.94 -4.20
C PHE A 284 -4.47 10.57 -4.46
N TYR A 285 -4.02 10.66 -5.71
CA TYR A 285 -2.65 10.30 -6.05
C TYR A 285 -1.63 11.13 -5.26
N PHE A 286 -1.86 12.43 -5.12
CA PHE A 286 -0.98 13.28 -4.33
C PHE A 286 -0.92 12.86 -2.86
N SER A 287 -2.07 12.63 -2.22
CA SER A 287 -2.14 12.23 -0.81
C SER A 287 -1.38 10.93 -0.56
N VAL A 288 -1.68 9.91 -1.37
CA VAL A 288 -1.03 8.59 -1.30
C VAL A 288 0.48 8.71 -1.54
N THR A 289 0.88 9.39 -2.62
CA THR A 289 2.30 9.50 -3.00
C THR A 289 3.11 10.31 -1.99
N SER A 290 2.54 11.40 -1.46
CA SER A 290 3.16 12.22 -0.42
C SER A 290 3.39 11.41 0.87
N TYR A 291 2.43 10.57 1.24
CA TYR A 291 2.58 9.69 2.40
C TYR A 291 3.71 8.67 2.18
N LEU A 292 3.76 8.02 1.01
CA LEU A 292 4.81 7.06 0.66
C LEU A 292 6.20 7.71 0.69
N LEU A 293 6.38 8.86 0.04
CA LEU A 293 7.65 9.61 0.05
C LEU A 293 8.08 9.99 1.47
N LYS A 294 7.13 10.31 2.35
CA LYS A 294 7.40 10.67 3.75
C LYS A 294 7.78 9.47 4.62
N LYS A 295 7.23 8.28 4.35
CA LYS A 295 7.28 7.14 5.27
C LYS A 295 8.17 6.00 4.80
N LEU A 296 8.28 5.79 3.50
CA LEU A 296 9.15 4.75 2.95
C LEU A 296 10.63 5.08 3.21
N PRO A 297 11.48 4.07 3.43
CA PRO A 297 12.90 4.25 3.74
C PRO A 297 13.76 4.59 2.50
N LEU A 298 13.31 5.53 1.66
CA LEU A 298 14.02 5.95 0.43
C LEU A 298 15.41 6.54 0.68
N LYS A 299 15.65 7.07 1.90
CA LYS A 299 16.98 7.56 2.35
C LYS A 299 17.87 6.47 2.95
N ASN A 300 17.39 5.24 3.07
CA ASN A 300 18.10 4.18 3.77
C ASN A 300 19.28 3.65 2.91
N GLN A 301 20.49 4.08 3.27
CA GLN A 301 21.72 3.70 2.58
C GLN A 301 22.02 2.20 2.65
N LEU A 302 21.55 1.51 3.69
CA LEU A 302 21.72 0.05 3.79
C LEU A 302 20.94 -0.63 2.68
N LEU A 303 19.64 -0.34 2.58
CA LEU A 303 18.76 -0.93 1.57
C LEU A 303 19.26 -0.64 0.16
N LYS A 304 19.71 0.58 -0.09
CA LYS A 304 20.34 0.98 -1.36
C LYS A 304 21.62 0.19 -1.64
N SER A 305 22.47 -0.02 -0.61
CA SER A 305 23.73 -0.75 -0.80
C SER A 305 23.53 -2.26 -0.97
N ILE A 306 22.51 -2.85 -0.33
CA ILE A 306 22.19 -4.29 -0.44
C ILE A 306 21.82 -4.68 -1.88
N GLN A 307 21.35 -3.75 -2.72
CA GLN A 307 21.07 -4.01 -4.14
C GLN A 307 22.26 -4.60 -4.90
N VAL A 308 23.48 -4.35 -4.43
CA VAL A 308 24.70 -4.94 -4.98
C VAL A 308 24.68 -6.47 -4.95
N LEU A 309 23.92 -7.08 -4.04
CA LEU A 309 23.78 -8.54 -3.95
C LEU A 309 22.91 -9.12 -5.06
N HIS A 310 22.16 -8.30 -5.80
CA HIS A 310 21.38 -8.78 -6.93
C HIS A 310 22.31 -9.22 -8.08
N PRO A 311 22.08 -10.37 -8.74
CA PRO A 311 22.96 -10.85 -9.80
C PRO A 311 23.18 -9.87 -10.95
N VAL A 312 22.20 -9.01 -11.26
CA VAL A 312 22.33 -7.99 -12.32
C VAL A 312 23.33 -6.89 -11.96
N ALA A 313 23.62 -6.67 -10.68
CA ALA A 313 24.70 -5.77 -10.28
C ALA A 313 26.04 -6.22 -10.88
N ARG A 314 26.19 -7.51 -11.22
CA ARG A 314 27.36 -8.04 -11.94
C ARG A 314 27.56 -7.53 -13.37
N LYS A 315 26.70 -6.64 -13.86
CA LYS A 315 26.86 -5.96 -15.15
C LYS A 315 27.33 -4.51 -15.01
N GLU A 316 27.31 -3.96 -13.80
CA GLU A 316 27.74 -2.59 -13.55
C GLU A 316 29.28 -2.49 -13.54
N PRO A 317 29.87 -1.33 -13.87
CA PRO A 317 31.31 -1.15 -13.80
C PRO A 317 31.89 -1.49 -12.41
N VAL A 318 32.93 -2.34 -12.36
CA VAL A 318 33.55 -2.84 -11.11
C VAL A 318 33.96 -1.69 -10.16
N ASN A 319 34.49 -0.60 -10.70
CA ASN A 319 34.88 0.58 -9.93
C ASN A 319 33.70 1.22 -9.16
N LYS A 320 32.49 1.22 -9.73
CA LYS A 320 31.26 1.71 -9.08
C LYS A 320 30.81 0.77 -7.98
N ILE A 321 30.86 -0.54 -8.23
CA ILE A 321 30.38 -1.59 -7.32
C ILE A 321 31.27 -1.72 -6.08
N ILE A 322 32.59 -1.70 -6.25
CA ILE A 322 33.55 -1.83 -5.14
C ILE A 322 33.25 -0.82 -4.03
N GLY A 323 32.91 0.43 -4.39
CA GLY A 323 32.55 1.46 -3.42
C GLY A 323 31.27 1.12 -2.64
N VAL A 324 30.30 0.46 -3.29
CA VAL A 324 29.05 0.00 -2.65
C VAL A 324 29.31 -1.21 -1.75
N VAL A 325 30.10 -2.18 -2.20
CA VAL A 325 30.47 -3.37 -1.42
C VAL A 325 31.20 -2.97 -0.13
N LYS A 326 32.21 -2.09 -0.22
CA LYS A 326 32.92 -1.55 0.96
C LYS A 326 31.97 -0.90 1.96
N ARG A 327 31.02 -0.09 1.46
CA ARG A 327 30.03 0.58 2.29
C ARG A 327 29.12 -0.43 2.98
N LEU A 328 28.62 -1.43 2.24
CA LEU A 328 27.74 -2.46 2.76
C LEU A 328 28.43 -3.28 3.86
N THR A 329 29.66 -3.73 3.62
CA THR A 329 30.44 -4.48 4.62
C THR A 329 30.68 -3.68 5.89
N LYS A 330 30.98 -2.38 5.76
CA LYS A 330 31.10 -1.49 6.94
C LYS A 330 29.78 -1.34 7.70
N MET A 331 28.63 -1.36 7.02
CA MET A 331 27.32 -1.29 7.67
C MET A 331 26.88 -2.63 8.29
N LEU A 332 27.53 -3.73 7.90
CA LEU A 332 27.26 -5.10 8.35
C LEU A 332 28.51 -5.72 9.00
N SER A 333 29.29 -4.94 9.76
CA SER A 333 30.52 -5.37 10.44
C SER A 333 30.32 -6.54 11.40
N ARG A 334 29.11 -6.70 11.95
CA ARG A 334 28.75 -7.86 12.78
C ARG A 334 28.56 -9.16 11.99
N CYS A 335 28.36 -9.06 10.67
CA CYS A 335 28.17 -10.20 9.77
C CYS A 335 29.44 -10.53 8.99
N VAL A 336 30.26 -9.53 8.70
CA VAL A 336 31.45 -9.64 7.86
C VAL A 336 32.62 -8.98 8.58
N GLN A 337 33.66 -9.77 8.83
CA GLN A 337 34.86 -9.29 9.51
C GLN A 337 35.66 -8.38 8.56
N GLN A 338 36.29 -7.33 9.08
CA GLN A 338 37.01 -6.36 8.24
C GLN A 338 38.24 -6.99 7.56
N GLU A 339 38.82 -8.03 8.15
CA GLU A 339 39.94 -8.79 7.62
C GLU A 339 39.55 -9.56 6.34
N GLU A 340 38.26 -9.89 6.17
CA GLU A 340 37.76 -10.56 4.96
C GLU A 340 37.55 -9.59 3.79
N MET A 341 37.80 -8.28 4.01
CA MET A 341 37.40 -7.28 3.06
C MET A 341 38.16 -7.40 1.73
N ASP A 342 39.46 -7.62 1.76
CA ASP A 342 40.25 -7.77 0.52
C ASP A 342 39.79 -8.99 -0.28
N LYS A 343 39.53 -10.12 0.41
CA LYS A 343 38.99 -11.34 -0.22
C LYS A 343 37.66 -11.07 -0.92
N ILE A 344 36.72 -10.40 -0.24
CA ILE A 344 35.40 -10.07 -0.82
C ILE A 344 35.58 -9.16 -2.05
N LEU A 345 36.46 -8.17 -1.97
CA LEU A 345 36.70 -7.25 -3.10
C LEU A 345 37.32 -7.98 -4.28
N ASP A 346 38.21 -8.94 -4.05
CA ASP A 346 38.80 -9.76 -5.09
C ASP A 346 37.77 -10.67 -5.76
N GLU A 347 36.84 -11.27 -5.00
CA GLU A 347 35.71 -12.02 -5.58
C GLU A 347 34.87 -11.13 -6.52
N TRP A 348 34.62 -9.88 -6.13
CA TRP A 348 33.92 -8.90 -6.97
C TRP A 348 34.74 -8.42 -8.17
N ARG A 349 36.07 -8.53 -8.16
CA ARG A 349 36.93 -8.18 -9.31
C ARG A 349 37.01 -9.29 -10.35
N ILE A 350 36.96 -10.55 -9.90
CA ILE A 350 37.08 -11.73 -10.78
C ILE A 350 35.74 -12.12 -11.42
N CYS A 351 34.62 -11.75 -10.80
CA CYS A 351 33.28 -12.06 -11.33
C CYS A 351 32.83 -11.20 -12.54
N PHE A 352 33.71 -10.37 -13.13
CA PHE A 352 33.42 -9.47 -14.25
C PHE A 352 34.38 -9.66 -15.41
#